data_AF-A0A964RL31-F1
#
_entry.id   AF-A0A964RL31-F1
#
_cell.length_a   1.000
_cell.length_b   1.000
_cell.length_c   1.000
_cell.angle_alpha   90.00
_cell.angle_beta   90.00
_cell.angle_gamma   90.00
#
_symmetry.space_group_name_H-M   'P 1'
#
loop_
_entity.id
_entity.type
_entity.pdbx_description
1 polymer ?
#
loop_
_entity_poly.entity_id
_entity_poly.type
_entity_poly.pdbx_seq_one_letter_code
_entity_poly.pdbx_strand_id
1 'polypeptide(L)' 'MGDNVNVVLEKIKSVPTIKSGKKSIITLSSNEANLSAEDFNEAAEYIWDNNLIKILKVERDHSNIVRIYADVTE' A
#
# COMPACT_ATOMS: atom_id res chain seq x y z
N MET A 1 -15.32 2.67 4.51
CA MET A 1 -13.97 3.24 4.26
C MET A 1 -12.92 2.74 5.26
N GLY A 2 -13.13 2.85 6.58
CA GLY A 2 -12.11 2.43 7.57
C GLY A 2 -11.66 0.95 7.48
N ASP A 3 -12.55 0.04 7.09
CA ASP A 3 -12.23 -1.39 7.01
C ASP A 3 -11.17 -1.70 5.94
N ASN A 4 -11.26 -1.12 4.74
CA ASN A 4 -10.32 -1.38 3.65
C ASN A 4 -8.92 -0.79 3.95
N VAL A 5 -8.86 0.39 4.59
CA VAL A 5 -7.60 0.98 5.04
C VAL A 5 -6.90 0.06 6.04
N ASN A 6 -7.64 -0.48 7.02
CA ASN A 6 -7.08 -1.43 7.98
C ASN A 6 -6.62 -2.72 7.31
N VAL A 7 -7.39 -3.26 6.34
CA VAL A 7 -6.98 -4.43 5.54
C VAL A 7 -5.64 -4.17 4.86
N VAL A 8 -5.47 -3.02 4.21
CA VAL A 8 -4.22 -2.64 3.54
C VAL A 8 -3.07 -2.53 4.54
N LEU A 9 -3.25 -1.83 5.66
CA LEU A 9 -2.23 -1.66 6.70
C LEU A 9 -1.80 -2.99 7.35
N GLU A 10 -2.75 -3.87 7.63
CA GLU A 10 -2.45 -5.21 8.16
C GLU A 10 -1.73 -6.07 7.13
N LYS A 11 -2.12 -5.98 5.85
CA LYS A 11 -1.44 -6.70 4.77
C LYS A 11 0.01 -6.23 4.58
N ILE A 12 0.26 -4.93 4.70
CA ILE A 12 1.62 -4.36 4.65
C ILE A 12 2.56 -5.01 5.67
N LYS A 13 2.07 -5.33 6.87
CA LYS A 13 2.86 -6.00 7.91
C LYS A 13 3.16 -7.47 7.59
N SER A 14 2.35 -8.10 6.74
CA SER A 14 2.47 -9.51 6.39
C SER A 14 3.22 -9.78 5.09
N VAL A 15 3.36 -8.79 4.20
CA VAL A 15 4.05 -8.97 2.93
C VAL A 15 5.57 -9.00 3.12
N PRO A 16 6.29 -9.79 2.32
CA PRO A 16 7.75 -9.84 2.38
C PRO A 16 8.35 -8.46 2.11
N THR A 17 9.34 -8.11 2.94
CA THR A 17 10.09 -6.86 2.79
C THR A 17 11.29 -7.05 1.88
N ILE A 18 11.48 -6.10 0.97
CA ILE A 18 12.66 -6.00 0.11
C ILE A 18 13.64 -5.05 0.79
N LYS A 19 14.83 -5.55 1.14
CA LYS A 19 15.90 -4.71 1.71
C LYS A 19 16.58 -3.93 0.59
N SER A 20 16.59 -2.60 0.71
CA SER A 20 17.28 -1.70 -0.21
C SER A 20 18.19 -0.75 0.59
N GLY A 21 19.45 -1.16 0.75
CA GLY A 21 20.38 -0.47 1.65
C GLY A 21 19.89 -0.48 3.10
N LYS A 22 19.71 0.71 3.69
CA LYS A 22 19.14 0.87 5.04
C LYS A 22 17.61 0.82 5.09
N LYS A 23 16.95 0.79 3.94
CA LYS A 23 15.49 0.83 3.85
C LYS A 23 14.89 -0.57 3.75
N SER A 24 13.72 -0.74 4.35
CA SER A 24 12.85 -1.90 4.16
C SER A 24 11.66 -1.46 3.34
N ILE A 25 11.51 -1.96 2.12
CA ILE A 25 10.46 -1.55 1.20
C ILE A 25 9.51 -2.73 1.01
N ILE A 26 8.21 -2.50 1.11
CA ILE A 26 7.20 -3.46 0.71
C ILE A 26 6.62 -3.09 -0.65
N THR A 27 6.05 -4.08 -1.31
CA THR A 27 5.18 -3.90 -2.46
C THR A 27 3.86 -4.58 -2.15
N LEU A 28 2.76 -3.86 -2.36
CA LEU A 28 1.42 -4.41 -2.14
C LEU A 28 0.51 -3.98 -3.29
N SER A 29 -0.11 -4.97 -3.95
CA SER A 29 -1.14 -4.75 -4.97
C SER A 29 -2.56 -4.97 -4.45
N SER A 30 -3.54 -4.45 -5.19
CA SER A 30 -4.98 -4.67 -4.94
C SER A 30 -5.32 -6.16 -4.83
N ASN A 31 -4.75 -6.98 -5.72
CA ASN A 31 -4.94 -8.43 -5.70
C ASN A 31 -4.37 -9.08 -4.43
N GLU A 32 -3.18 -8.67 -3.98
CA GLU A 32 -2.58 -9.20 -2.75
C GLU A 32 -3.36 -8.79 -1.49
N ALA A 33 -3.94 -7.59 -1.50
CA ALA A 33 -4.85 -7.09 -0.48
C ALA A 33 -6.24 -7.75 -0.55
N ASN A 34 -6.54 -8.52 -1.60
CA ASN A 34 -7.86 -9.09 -1.88
C ASN A 34 -8.97 -8.02 -1.91
N LEU A 35 -8.64 -6.86 -2.52
CA LEU A 35 -9.54 -5.72 -2.70
C LEU A 35 -9.77 -5.46 -4.20
N SER A 36 -10.90 -4.85 -4.51
CA SER A 36 -11.13 -4.31 -5.85
C SER A 36 -10.14 -3.16 -6.13
N ALA A 37 -9.91 -2.83 -7.41
CA ALA A 37 -9.02 -1.72 -7.77
C ALA A 37 -9.54 -0.37 -7.23
N GLU A 38 -10.86 -0.19 -7.15
CA GLU A 38 -11.49 1.02 -6.60
C GLU A 38 -11.30 1.09 -5.08
N ASP A 39 -11.62 0.01 -4.36
CA ASP A 39 -11.45 -0.07 -2.89
C ASP A 39 -9.99 0.12 -2.48
N PHE A 40 -9.07 -0.49 -3.22
CA PHE A 40 -7.64 -0.35 -2.99
C PHE A 40 -7.16 1.07 -3.30
N ASN A 41 -7.68 1.69 -4.36
CA ASN A 41 -7.36 3.07 -4.69
C ASN A 41 -7.77 4.02 -3.56
N GLU A 42 -9.03 3.97 -3.12
CA GLU A 42 -9.53 4.83 -2.04
C GLU A 42 -8.72 4.64 -0.75
N ALA A 43 -8.41 3.39 -0.40
CA ALA A 43 -7.61 3.09 0.78
C ALA A 43 -6.16 3.60 0.64
N ALA A 44 -5.54 3.44 -0.52
CA ALA A 44 -4.18 3.90 -0.79
C ALA A 44 -4.08 5.44 -0.79
N GLU A 45 -5.05 6.13 -1.38
CA GLU A 45 -5.13 7.60 -1.34
C GLU A 45 -5.31 8.08 0.10
N TYR A 46 -6.21 7.48 0.87
CA TYR A 46 -6.40 7.83 2.27
C TYR A 46 -5.12 7.63 3.09
N ILE A 47 -4.42 6.52 2.91
CA ILE A 47 -3.15 6.23 3.58
C ILE A 47 -2.09 7.28 3.23
N TRP A 48 -2.04 7.70 1.97
CA TRP A 48 -1.12 8.73 1.49
C TRP A 48 -1.45 10.09 2.13
N ASP A 49 -2.69 10.55 1.98
CA ASP A 49 -3.11 11.89 2.44
C ASP A 49 -2.95 12.06 3.95
N ASN A 50 -3.11 10.97 4.71
CA ASN A 50 -2.96 10.96 6.17
C ASN A 50 -1.54 10.58 6.63
N ASN A 51 -0.60 10.34 5.71
CA ASN A 51 0.78 9.91 6.00
C ASN A 51 0.85 8.72 6.97
N LEU A 52 -0.08 7.77 6.89
CA LEU A 52 -0.12 6.59 7.78
C LEU A 52 1.08 5.66 7.53
N ILE A 53 1.55 5.63 6.29
CA ILE A 53 2.82 5.02 5.90
C ILE A 53 3.47 5.87 4.81
N LYS A 54 4.79 5.82 4.74
CA LYS A 54 5.55 6.51 3.69
C LYS A 54 5.47 5.74 2.37
N ILE A 55 4.50 6.11 1.53
CA ILE A 55 4.39 5.63 0.15
C ILE A 55 5.50 6.30 -0.69
N LEU A 56 6.31 5.49 -1.36
CA LEU A 56 7.44 5.92 -2.18
C LEU A 56 7.07 6.00 -3.67
N LYS A 57 6.22 5.08 -4.13
CA LYS A 57 5.77 4.96 -5.53
C LYS A 57 4.40 4.30 -5.53
N VAL A 58 3.58 4.65 -6.53
CA VAL A 58 2.34 3.93 -6.86
C VAL A 58 2.37 3.48 -8.32
N GLU A 59 1.71 2.38 -8.62
CA GLU A 59 1.36 1.99 -10.00
C GLU A 59 -0.14 2.12 -10.16
N ARG A 60 -0.55 2.68 -11.29
CA ARG A 60 -1.94 2.93 -11.62
C ARG A 60 -2.33 2.13 -12.84
N ASP A 61 -3.51 1.54 -12.79
CA ASP A 61 -4.22 1.08 -13.97
C ASP A 61 -5.34 2.08 -14.25
N HIS A 62 -5.27 2.74 -15.41
CA HIS A 62 -6.09 3.92 -15.71
C HIS A 62 -6.00 4.97 -14.59
N SER A 63 -7.11 5.22 -13.89
CA SER A 63 -7.19 6.21 -12.80
C SER A 63 -6.95 5.60 -11.42
N ASN A 64 -6.98 4.27 -11.29
CA ASN A 64 -6.95 3.60 -9.99
C ASN A 64 -5.52 3.21 -9.63
N ILE A 65 -5.09 3.54 -8.42
CA ILE A 65 -3.91 2.92 -7.81
C ILE A 65 -4.19 1.42 -7.67
N VAL A 66 -3.33 0.59 -8.25
CA VAL A 66 -3.43 -0.89 -8.19
C VAL A 66 -2.26 -1.51 -7.44
N ARG A 67 -1.20 -0.74 -7.17
CA ARG A 67 -0.07 -1.17 -6.35
C ARG A 67 0.62 0.01 -5.69
N ILE A 68 1.09 -0.20 -4.46
CA ILE A 68 1.89 0.76 -3.71
C ILE A 68 3.25 0.15 -3.34
N TYR A 69 4.25 1.02 -3.27
CA TYR A 69 5.56 0.73 -2.69
C TYR A 69 5.70 1.61 -1.46
N ALA A 70 5.95 1.01 -0.30
CA ALA A 70 6.01 1.75 0.95
C ALA A 70 7.29 1.44 1.73
N ASP A 71 7.81 2.45 2.41
CA ASP A 71 8.92 2.33 3.35
C ASP A 71 8.37 1.89 4.71
N VAL A 72 8.82 0.72 5.19
CA VAL A 72 8.50 0.12 6.49
C VAL A 72 9.76 0.00 7.36
N THR A 73 10.74 0.87 7.15
CA THR A 73 11.93 0.90 8.01
C THR A 73 11.52 1.33 9.41
N GLU A 74 11.78 0.47 10.39
CA GLU A 74 11.63 0.76 11.82
C GLU A 74 12.60 1.85 12.30
#